data_AF-A0A2N9N143-F1
#
_entry.id   AF-A0A2N9N143-F1
#
_cell.length_a   1.000
_cell.length_b   1.000
_cell.length_c   1.000
_cell.angle_alpha   90.00
_cell.angle_beta   90.00
_cell.angle_gamma   90.00
#
_symmetry.space_group_name_H-M   'P 1'
#
loop_
_entity.id
_entity.type
_entity.pdbx_description
1 polymer ?
#
loop_
_entity_poly.entity_id
_entity_poly.type
_entity_poly.pdbx_seq_one_letter_code
_entity_poly.pdbx_strand_id
1 'polypeptide(L)'
;MATSPIPTAGAQPTGITVGPDGNLWFAESSANQIGRITTTGMITEFPIPTAGAQPTGITVGPDGNLWFAESRTNQIGRITTTGMITEFPIPTADSEPFDIASGPDGDLWFTEFAAGQIGSITTSGNVNEMPSRSVALLRASPRDPMALSGSPSLAPGASAR
;
A
#
# COMPACT_ATOMS: atom_id res chain seq x y z
N MET A 1 34.95 0.69 8.53
CA MET A 1 33.51 0.39 8.71
C MET A 1 33.35 -1.10 8.55
N ALA A 2 32.81 -1.81 9.55
CA ALA A 2 32.57 -3.25 9.45
C ALA A 2 31.16 -3.45 8.90
N THR A 3 31.04 -3.99 7.69
CA THR A 3 29.78 -4.53 7.20
C THR A 3 29.64 -5.91 7.83
N SER A 4 28.72 -6.10 8.78
CA SER A 4 28.33 -7.46 9.17
C SER A 4 27.53 -8.03 8.01
N PRO A 5 28.01 -9.10 7.34
CA PRO A 5 27.21 -9.77 6.34
C PRO A 5 25.94 -10.31 7.01
N ILE A 6 24.82 -10.16 6.31
CA ILE A 6 23.62 -10.95 6.61
C ILE A 6 23.98 -12.46 6.52
N PRO A 7 23.41 -13.33 7.39
CA PRO A 7 23.78 -14.74 7.46
C PRO A 7 23.67 -15.45 6.11
N THR A 8 22.60 -15.20 5.37
CA THR A 8 22.43 -15.76 4.02
C THR A 8 23.16 -14.92 2.96
N ALA A 9 24.24 -15.46 2.39
CA ALA A 9 24.98 -14.78 1.33
C ALA A 9 24.11 -14.58 0.08
N GLY A 10 24.07 -13.35 -0.44
CA GLY A 10 23.26 -13.03 -1.62
C GLY A 10 21.75 -12.95 -1.35
N ALA A 11 21.32 -12.76 -0.10
CA ALA A 11 19.89 -12.74 0.25
C ALA A 11 19.06 -11.64 -0.42
N GLN A 12 19.71 -10.58 -0.91
CA GLN A 12 19.08 -9.40 -1.52
C GLN A 12 18.02 -8.78 -0.60
N PRO A 13 18.43 -8.15 0.53
CA PRO A 13 17.50 -7.45 1.40
C PRO A 13 16.87 -6.26 0.69
N THR A 14 15.57 -6.05 0.89
CA THR A 14 14.76 -5.03 0.20
C THR A 14 14.10 -4.07 1.19
N GLY A 15 12.82 -4.25 1.50
CA GLY A 15 12.08 -3.41 2.45
C GLY A 15 12.58 -3.59 3.89
N ILE A 16 12.48 -2.54 4.69
CA ILE A 16 12.83 -2.56 6.12
C ILE A 16 11.85 -1.69 6.93
N THR A 17 11.49 -2.14 8.13
CA THR A 17 10.66 -1.38 9.08
C THR A 17 11.11 -1.62 10.52
N VAL A 18 10.76 -0.71 11.42
CA VAL A 18 10.81 -0.98 12.87
C VAL A 18 9.64 -1.89 13.22
N GLY A 19 9.90 -2.97 13.96
CA GLY A 19 8.88 -3.89 14.45
C GLY A 19 8.37 -3.54 15.84
N PRO A 20 7.23 -4.12 16.25
CA PRO A 20 6.62 -3.86 17.56
C PRO A 20 7.40 -4.47 18.73
N ASP A 21 8.36 -5.36 18.46
CA ASP A 21 9.32 -5.88 19.43
C ASP A 21 10.56 -4.98 19.60
N GLY A 22 10.59 -3.80 18.98
CA GLY A 22 11.70 -2.84 19.05
C GLY A 22 12.91 -3.22 18.17
N ASN A 23 12.81 -4.29 17.38
CA ASN A 23 13.83 -4.70 16.42
C ASN A 23 13.54 -4.16 15.03
N LEU A 24 14.52 -4.21 14.13
CA LEU A 24 14.31 -3.91 12.71
C LEU A 24 13.97 -5.21 11.97
N TRP A 25 12.98 -5.15 11.09
CA TRP A 25 12.51 -6.27 10.28
C TRP A 25 12.67 -5.94 8.81
N PHE A 26 13.12 -6.89 8.01
CA PHE A 26 13.42 -6.67 6.59
C PHE A 26 13.08 -7.90 5.75
N ALA A 27 12.76 -7.67 4.48
CA ALA A 27 12.52 -8.73 3.51
C ALA A 27 13.83 -9.14 2.82
N GLU A 28 14.01 -10.44 2.55
CA GLU A 28 15.16 -10.99 1.83
C GLU A 28 14.69 -11.71 0.56
N SER A 29 14.60 -10.94 -0.52
CA SER A 29 13.92 -11.33 -1.75
C SER A 29 14.49 -12.59 -2.41
N SER A 30 15.82 -12.72 -2.51
CA SER A 30 16.46 -13.90 -3.11
C SER A 30 16.56 -15.09 -2.15
N ALA A 31 16.58 -14.84 -0.85
CA ALA A 31 16.66 -15.89 0.15
C ALA A 31 15.29 -16.49 0.53
N ASN A 32 14.19 -15.88 0.10
CA ASN A 32 12.83 -16.28 0.44
C ASN A 32 12.55 -16.25 1.95
N GLN A 33 13.01 -15.19 2.61
CA GLN A 33 13.03 -15.06 4.06
C GLN A 33 12.59 -13.67 4.50
N ILE A 34 12.08 -13.59 5.74
CA ILE A 34 11.99 -12.34 6.50
C ILE A 34 13.12 -12.34 7.53
N GLY A 35 13.93 -11.31 7.54
CA GLY A 35 14.97 -11.09 8.53
C GLY A 35 14.50 -10.18 9.67
N ARG A 36 15.05 -10.41 10.87
CA ARG A 36 14.98 -9.52 12.01
C ARG A 36 16.38 -9.24 12.51
N ILE A 37 16.71 -7.98 12.76
CA ILE A 37 17.98 -7.53 13.32
C ILE A 37 17.78 -6.64 14.55
N THR A 38 18.53 -6.94 15.61
CA THR A 38 18.64 -6.07 16.80
C THR A 38 19.56 -4.89 16.54
N THR A 39 19.48 -3.80 17.32
CA THR A 39 20.40 -2.66 17.16
C THR A 39 21.87 -2.99 17.48
N THR A 40 22.12 -4.13 18.13
CA THR A 40 23.47 -4.67 18.39
C THR A 40 23.98 -5.58 17.27
N GLY A 41 23.18 -5.81 16.23
CA GLY A 41 23.58 -6.54 15.03
C GLY A 41 23.29 -8.05 15.05
N MET A 42 22.59 -8.58 16.05
CA MET A 42 22.14 -9.98 16.06
C MET A 42 20.97 -10.15 15.09
N ILE A 43 21.09 -11.10 14.15
CA ILE A 43 20.12 -11.40 13.10
C ILE A 43 19.40 -12.72 13.37
N THR A 44 18.11 -12.80 13.07
CA THR A 44 17.30 -14.02 12.99
C THR A 44 16.57 -14.00 11.65
N GLU A 45 16.59 -15.11 10.91
CA GLU A 45 15.91 -15.23 9.62
C GLU A 45 14.74 -16.22 9.72
N PHE A 46 13.64 -15.93 9.03
CA PHE A 46 12.39 -16.68 9.06
C PHE A 46 12.02 -17.11 7.63
N PRO A 47 12.11 -18.41 7.30
CA PRO A 47 11.74 -18.93 5.99
C PRO A 47 10.26 -18.73 5.69
N ILE A 48 9.97 -18.14 4.52
CA ILE A 48 8.60 -18.05 4.01
C ILE A 48 8.17 -19.45 3.54
N PRO A 49 6.98 -19.96 3.94
CA PRO A 49 6.55 -21.32 3.60
C PRO A 49 6.42 -21.55 2.10
N THR A 50 5.87 -20.58 1.36
CA THR A 50 5.78 -20.68 -0.10
C THR A 50 7.14 -20.44 -0.74
N ALA A 51 7.63 -21.43 -1.47
CA ALA A 51 8.93 -21.34 -2.14
C ALA A 51 8.90 -20.30 -3.27
N GLY A 52 9.92 -19.45 -3.33
CA GLY A 52 10.09 -18.47 -4.41
C GLY A 52 9.11 -17.30 -4.36
N ALA A 53 8.56 -16.98 -3.18
CA ALA A 53 7.67 -15.86 -2.92
C ALA A 53 8.25 -14.49 -3.28
N GLN A 54 9.57 -14.34 -3.15
CA GLN A 54 10.30 -13.10 -3.39
C GLN A 54 9.71 -11.92 -2.59
N PRO A 55 9.87 -11.90 -1.25
CA PRO A 55 9.31 -10.84 -0.41
C PRO A 55 9.92 -9.46 -0.74
N THR A 56 9.08 -8.42 -0.70
CA THR A 56 9.43 -7.05 -1.12
C THR A 56 9.16 -6.01 -0.02
N GLY A 57 8.07 -5.24 -0.11
CA GLY A 57 7.69 -4.28 0.92
C GLY A 57 7.33 -4.97 2.23
N ILE A 58 7.59 -4.30 3.36
CA ILE A 58 7.24 -4.77 4.71
C ILE A 58 6.83 -3.59 5.59
N THR A 59 5.77 -3.77 6.39
CA THR A 59 5.24 -2.75 7.29
C THR A 59 4.71 -3.35 8.58
N VAL A 60 4.50 -2.53 9.62
CA VAL A 60 3.78 -2.94 10.83
C VAL A 60 2.31 -2.73 10.60
N GLY A 61 1.49 -3.76 10.82
CA GLY A 61 0.04 -3.68 10.79
C GLY A 61 -0.57 -3.23 12.12
N PRO A 62 -1.83 -2.77 12.10
CA PRO A 62 -2.54 -2.32 13.31
C PRO A 62 -2.86 -3.46 14.29
N ASP A 63 -2.69 -4.72 13.87
CA ASP A 63 -2.77 -5.91 14.72
C ASP A 63 -1.46 -6.20 15.48
N GLY A 64 -0.43 -5.37 15.33
CA GLY A 64 0.87 -5.55 15.97
C GLY A 64 1.71 -6.67 15.34
N ASN A 65 1.38 -7.10 14.12
CA ASN A 65 2.19 -8.01 13.33
C ASN A 65 2.90 -7.27 12.20
N LEU A 66 3.86 -7.94 11.57
CA LEU A 66 4.51 -7.43 10.36
C LEU A 66 3.79 -8.01 9.15
N TRP A 67 3.57 -7.18 8.14
CA TRP A 67 2.90 -7.53 6.88
C TRP A 67 3.83 -7.24 5.72
N PHE A 68 3.90 -8.13 4.75
CA PHE A 68 4.81 -8.03 3.62
C PHE A 68 4.17 -8.51 2.31
N ALA A 69 4.67 -7.99 1.19
CA ALA A 69 4.22 -8.39 -0.14
C ALA A 69 5.08 -9.53 -0.71
N GLU A 70 4.46 -10.54 -1.32
CA GLU A 70 5.12 -11.64 -2.01
C GLU A 70 4.91 -11.54 -3.53
N SER A 71 5.86 -10.92 -4.21
CA SER A 71 5.65 -10.45 -5.59
C SER A 71 5.51 -11.57 -6.61
N ARG A 72 6.10 -12.75 -6.35
CA ARG A 72 6.09 -13.87 -7.30
C ARG A 72 5.02 -14.93 -7.03
N THR A 73 4.51 -15.00 -5.82
CA THR A 73 3.50 -16.00 -5.42
C THR A 73 2.10 -15.40 -5.33
N ASN A 74 1.96 -14.08 -5.57
CA ASN A 74 0.68 -13.37 -5.61
C ASN A 74 -0.05 -13.37 -4.26
N GLN A 75 0.70 -13.10 -3.19
CA GLN A 75 0.20 -13.15 -1.82
C GLN A 75 0.62 -11.92 -1.02
N ILE A 76 -0.12 -11.65 0.05
CA ILE A 76 0.34 -10.85 1.18
C ILE A 76 0.68 -11.81 2.32
N GLY A 77 1.89 -11.69 2.86
CA GLY A 77 2.31 -12.42 4.04
C GLY A 77 2.12 -11.61 5.32
N ARG A 78 1.87 -12.30 6.43
CA ARG A 78 1.88 -11.76 7.79
C ARG A 78 2.80 -12.60 8.64
N ILE A 79 3.66 -11.96 9.43
CA ILE A 79 4.54 -12.62 10.39
C ILE A 79 4.42 -12.02 11.79
N THR A 80 4.30 -12.88 12.81
CA THR A 80 4.35 -12.47 14.21
C THR A 80 5.80 -12.22 14.64
N THR A 81 6.02 -11.51 15.75
CA THR A 81 7.38 -11.30 16.28
C THR A 81 8.07 -12.58 16.77
N THR A 82 7.32 -13.67 16.92
CA THR A 82 7.83 -15.01 17.22
C THR A 82 8.15 -15.83 15.97
N GLY A 83 7.87 -15.30 14.76
CA GLY A 83 8.22 -15.93 13.49
C GLY A 83 7.11 -16.78 12.85
N MET A 84 5.86 -16.70 13.33
CA MET A 84 4.76 -17.45 12.72
C MET A 84 4.24 -16.71 11.48
N ILE A 85 4.32 -17.35 10.32
CA ILE A 85 3.89 -16.79 9.02
C ILE A 85 2.49 -17.30 8.64
N THR A 86 1.67 -16.41 8.11
CA THR A 86 0.38 -16.70 7.45
C THR A 86 0.36 -15.98 6.10
N GLU A 87 -0.09 -16.66 5.05
CA GLU A 87 -0.08 -16.13 3.67
C GLU A 87 -1.52 -15.98 3.18
N PHE A 88 -1.81 -14.87 2.51
CA PHE A 88 -3.14 -14.50 2.04
C PHE A 88 -3.09 -14.31 0.51
N PRO A 89 -3.77 -15.16 -0.27
CA PRO A 89 -3.76 -15.05 -1.72
C PRO A 89 -4.51 -13.80 -2.17
N ILE A 90 -3.95 -13.10 -3.16
CA ILE A 90 -4.62 -12.00 -3.85
C ILE A 90 -5.50 -12.58 -4.96
N PRO A 91 -6.78 -12.16 -5.09
CA PRO A 91 -7.69 -12.72 -6.09
C PRO A 91 -7.30 -12.45 -7.55
N THR A 92 -6.79 -11.25 -7.86
CA THR A 92 -6.26 -10.92 -9.19
C THR A 92 -5.00 -11.73 -9.41
N ALA A 93 -5.04 -12.62 -10.41
CA ALA A 93 -3.87 -13.42 -10.79
C ALA A 93 -2.75 -12.54 -11.34
N ASP A 94 -1.50 -12.96 -11.07
CA ASP A 94 -0.28 -12.33 -11.59
C ASP A 94 -0.23 -10.81 -11.32
N SER A 95 -0.73 -10.36 -10.16
CA SER A 95 -0.87 -8.94 -9.83
C SER A 95 0.45 -8.28 -9.43
N GLU A 96 1.45 -9.08 -9.08
CA GLU A 96 2.79 -8.67 -8.63
C GLU A 96 2.71 -7.64 -7.49
N PRO A 97 2.25 -8.04 -6.28
CA PRO A 97 2.22 -7.13 -5.14
C PRO A 97 3.63 -6.69 -4.78
N PHE A 98 3.84 -5.40 -4.49
CA PHE A 98 5.20 -4.87 -4.33
C PHE A 98 5.44 -4.08 -3.05
N ASP A 99 4.67 -3.03 -2.79
CA ASP A 99 4.82 -2.23 -1.57
C ASP A 99 3.55 -2.30 -0.73
N ILE A 100 3.68 -2.11 0.58
CA ILE A 100 2.58 -2.25 1.55
C ILE A 100 2.71 -1.23 2.68
N ALA A 101 1.59 -0.62 3.07
CA ALA A 101 1.53 0.38 4.13
C ALA A 101 0.28 0.19 5.00
N SER A 102 0.37 0.55 6.28
CA SER A 102 -0.81 0.68 7.14
C SER A 102 -1.66 1.88 6.75
N GLY A 103 -2.95 1.64 6.54
CA GLY A 103 -3.96 2.66 6.26
C GLY A 103 -4.54 3.28 7.53
N PRO A 104 -5.09 4.51 7.44
CA PRO A 104 -5.75 5.17 8.57
C PRO A 104 -7.10 4.53 8.97
N ASP A 105 -7.62 3.64 8.13
CA ASP A 105 -8.86 2.88 8.30
C ASP A 105 -8.66 1.54 9.02
N GLY A 106 -7.41 1.18 9.34
CA GLY A 106 -7.09 -0.08 10.01
C GLY A 106 -6.83 -1.26 9.07
N ASP A 107 -6.91 -1.04 7.76
CA ASP A 107 -6.48 -2.01 6.75
C ASP A 107 -5.03 -1.80 6.36
N LEU A 108 -4.43 -2.81 5.74
CA LEU A 108 -3.15 -2.70 5.06
C LEU A 108 -3.42 -2.45 3.59
N TRP A 109 -2.68 -1.52 2.99
CA TRP A 109 -2.85 -1.07 1.62
C TRP A 109 -1.61 -1.41 0.82
N PHE A 110 -1.76 -2.01 -0.36
CA PHE A 110 -0.64 -2.48 -1.16
C PHE A 110 -0.79 -2.15 -2.63
N THR A 111 0.34 -2.07 -3.33
CA THR A 111 0.39 -1.89 -4.78
C THR A 111 0.39 -3.25 -5.48
N GLU A 112 -0.39 -3.38 -6.56
CA GLU A 112 -0.33 -4.51 -7.50
C GLU A 112 0.37 -4.02 -8.77
N PHE A 113 1.69 -4.20 -8.84
CA PHE A 113 2.54 -3.54 -9.82
C PHE A 113 2.21 -3.95 -11.26
N ALA A 114 2.00 -5.25 -11.51
CA ALA A 114 1.70 -5.75 -12.84
C ALA A 114 0.24 -5.49 -13.25
N ALA A 115 -0.69 -5.56 -12.29
CA ALA A 115 -2.11 -5.30 -12.56
C ALA A 115 -2.45 -3.80 -12.70
N GLY A 116 -1.59 -2.91 -12.19
CA GLY A 116 -1.84 -1.46 -12.18
C GLY A 116 -3.00 -1.08 -11.26
N GLN A 117 -3.14 -1.79 -10.14
CA GLN A 117 -4.21 -1.63 -9.16
C GLN A 117 -3.67 -1.31 -7.76
N ILE A 118 -4.59 -0.93 -6.87
CA ILE A 118 -4.35 -0.83 -5.44
C ILE A 118 -5.25 -1.84 -4.75
N GLY A 119 -4.67 -2.66 -3.88
CA GLY A 119 -5.39 -3.57 -3.01
C GLY A 119 -5.38 -3.08 -1.57
N SER A 120 -6.35 -3.54 -0.78
CA SER A 120 -6.30 -3.49 0.67
C SER A 120 -6.55 -4.88 1.26
N ILE A 121 -6.08 -5.11 2.47
CA ILE A 121 -6.33 -6.34 3.23
C ILE A 121 -6.60 -5.99 4.69
N THR A 122 -7.70 -6.53 5.22
CA THR A 122 -8.03 -6.44 6.64
C THR A 122 -7.05 -7.27 7.47
N THR A 123 -6.88 -6.97 8.76
CA THR A 123 -6.03 -7.80 9.64
C THR A 123 -6.53 -9.23 9.84
N SER A 124 -7.80 -9.50 9.51
CA SER A 124 -8.37 -10.85 9.44
C SER A 124 -8.08 -11.61 8.15
N GLY A 125 -7.46 -10.97 7.14
CA GLY A 125 -7.07 -11.60 5.88
C GLY A 125 -8.04 -11.43 4.72
N ASN A 126 -9.08 -10.61 4.85
CA ASN A 126 -9.98 -10.31 3.73
C ASN A 126 -9.34 -9.29 2.79
N VAL A 127 -9.09 -9.68 1.53
CA VAL A 127 -8.52 -8.83 0.47
C VAL A 127 -9.63 -8.12 -0.31
N ASN A 128 -9.46 -6.81 -0.51
CA ASN A 128 -10.32 -5.96 -1.34
C ASN A 128 -9.49 -5.33 -2.45
N GLU A 129 -9.89 -5.50 -3.70
CA GLU A 129 -9.19 -4.95 -4.86
C GLU A 129 -9.97 -3.77 -5.40
N MET A 130 -9.29 -2.63 -5.61
CA MET A 130 -9.89 -1.50 -6.29
C MET A 130 -9.56 -1.57 -7.78
N PRO A 131 -10.56 -1.86 -8.64
CA PRO A 131 -10.32 -1.86 -10.07
C PRO A 131 -9.89 -0.46 -10.50
N SER A 132 -9.01 -0.41 -11.50
CA SER A 132 -8.62 0.81 -12.21
C SER A 132 -9.84 1.41 -12.95
N ARG A 133 -10.81 1.95 -12.21
CA ARG A 133 -11.92 2.69 -12.80
C ARG A 133 -11.35 3.98 -13.34
N SER A 134 -11.41 4.13 -14.67
CA SER A 134 -11.27 5.41 -15.33
C SER A 134 -12.15 6.41 -14.58
N VAL A 135 -11.54 7.49 -14.06
CA VAL A 135 -12.29 8.61 -13.50
C VAL A 135 -13.24 9.06 -14.59
N ALA A 136 -14.53 8.74 -14.47
CA ALA A 136 -15.54 9.39 -15.27
C ALA A 136 -15.47 10.86 -14.86
N LEU A 137 -14.82 11.67 -15.69
CA LEU A 137 -14.76 13.12 -15.52
C LEU A 137 -16.16 13.59 -15.18
N LEU A 138 -16.35 14.09 -13.96
CA LEU A 138 -17.58 14.74 -13.56
C LEU A 138 -17.69 15.98 -14.46
N ARG A 139 -18.37 15.86 -15.60
CA ARG A 139 -18.68 17.01 -16.44
C ARG A 139 -19.58 17.91 -15.59
N ALA A 140 -19.04 19.03 -15.16
CA ALA A 140 -19.82 20.08 -14.52
C ALA A 140 -20.99 20.43 -15.46
N SER A 141 -22.23 20.34 -14.95
CA SER A 141 -23.39 20.87 -15.67
C SER A 141 -23.20 22.38 -15.88
N PRO A 142 -23.41 22.92 -17.09
CA PRO A 142 -23.46 24.36 -17.26
C PRO A 142 -24.66 24.87 -16.45
N ARG A 143 -24.43 25.73 -15.46
CA ARG A 143 -25.49 26.47 -14.80
C ARG A 143 -26.06 27.47 -15.81
N ASP A 144 -27.35 27.36 -16.10
CA ASP A 144 -28.11 28.41 -16.77
C ASP A 144 -27.99 29.74 -16.00
N PRO A 145 -27.63 30.86 -16.64
CA PRO A 145 -27.70 32.16 -15.99
C PRO A 145 -29.16 32.61 -15.87
N MET A 146 -29.60 32.69 -14.61
CA MET A 146 -30.71 33.45 -14.05
C MET A 146 -31.30 34.56 -14.95
N ALA A 147 -32.62 34.50 -15.15
CA ALA A 147 -33.41 35.64 -15.58
C ALA A 147 -33.33 36.77 -14.55
N LEU A 148 -32.88 37.95 -14.97
CA LEU A 148 -33.04 39.19 -14.21
C LEU A 148 -34.17 40.02 -14.82
N SER A 149 -35.30 40.02 -14.13
CA SER A 149 -36.36 41.02 -14.30
C SER A 149 -35.85 42.39 -13.86
N GLY A 150 -35.99 43.41 -14.71
CA GLY A 150 -35.67 44.78 -14.33
C GLY A 150 -35.90 45.82 -15.43
N SER A 151 -37.15 46.26 -15.57
CA SER A 151 -37.54 47.57 -16.13
C SER A 151 -38.55 48.17 -15.15
N PRO A 152 -38.70 49.50 -14.95
CA PRO A 152 -38.47 50.57 -15.94
C PRO A 152 -37.85 51.89 -15.38
N SER A 153 -37.50 52.84 -16.26
CA SER A 153 -37.78 54.28 -16.10
C SER A 153 -37.04 55.11 -17.15
N LEU A 154 -37.78 55.77 -18.04
CA LEU A 154 -37.30 56.92 -18.83
C LEU A 154 -38.45 57.93 -18.92
N ALA A 155 -38.32 59.03 -18.18
CA ALA A 155 -39.03 60.27 -18.45
C ALA A 155 -38.06 61.21 -19.18
N PRO A 156 -38.44 61.87 -20.28
CA PRO A 156 -37.67 62.98 -20.81
C PRO A 156 -38.23 64.32 -20.31
N GLY A 157 -37.33 65.16 -19.79
CA GLY A 157 -37.58 66.57 -19.54
C GLY A 157 -37.58 67.38 -20.85
N ALA A 158 -38.37 68.45 -20.86
CA ALA A 158 -38.34 69.56 -21.80
C ALA A 158 -36.96 70.28 -21.76
N SER A 159 -36.49 71.14 -22.67
CA SER A 159 -37.09 71.98 -23.71
C SER A 159 -35.93 72.60 -24.52
N ALA A 160 -36.11 73.00 -25.79
CA ALA A 160 -35.41 74.17 -26.37
C ALA A 160 -36.03 74.61 -27.72
N ARG A 161 -36.56 75.85 -27.69
CA ARG A 161 -36.76 76.87 -28.75
C ARG A 161 -37.69 76.58 -29.93
#